data_AF-A0AAG5DS63-F1
#
_entry.id   AF-A0AAG5DS63-F1
#
_cell.length_a   1.000
_cell.length_b   1.000
_cell.length_c   1.000
_cell.angle_alpha   90.00
_cell.angle_beta   90.00
_cell.angle_gamma   90.00
#
_symmetry.space_group_name_H-M   'P 1'
#
loop_
_entity.id
_entity.type
_entity.pdbx_description
1 polymer ?
#
loop_
_entity_poly.entity_id
_entity_poly.type
_entity_poly.pdbx_seq_one_letter_code
_entity_poly.pdbx_strand_id
1 'polypeptide(L)'
;MIIGWKSGKIDVRDPRNGDVWFKMKMNDFVCGIACNDYRGIGLLDLVVVTADGEIRGYTTPSVNMLTLHNIADEEMNNLLTQKQKLLLELKHYENNIKYNKEILAST
;
A
#
# COMPACT_ATOMS: atom_id res chain seq x y z
N MET A 1 0.77 5.47 -11.56
CA MET A 1 2.13 6.05 -11.58
C MET A 1 3.11 5.05 -10.99
N ILE A 2 4.27 4.85 -11.62
CA ILE A 2 5.32 3.94 -11.14
C ILE A 2 6.50 4.78 -10.68
N ILE A 3 7.00 4.57 -9.46
CA ILE A 3 8.08 5.35 -8.86
C ILE A 3 9.18 4.40 -8.42
N GLY A 4 10.41 4.64 -8.91
CA GLY A 4 11.63 4.03 -8.41
C GLY A 4 12.29 4.92 -7.36
N TRP A 5 12.74 4.32 -6.27
CA TRP A 5 13.37 5.02 -5.16
C TRP A 5 14.87 4.76 -5.11
N LYS A 6 15.59 5.66 -4.43
CA LYS A 6 17.03 5.49 -4.27
C LYS A 6 17.43 4.21 -3.52
N SER A 7 16.54 3.73 -2.66
CA SER A 7 16.71 2.53 -1.84
C SER A 7 16.49 1.21 -2.58
N GLY A 8 16.24 1.24 -3.90
CA GLY A 8 15.84 0.06 -4.67
C GLY A 8 14.37 -0.31 -4.51
N LYS A 9 13.60 0.43 -3.70
CA LYS A 9 12.15 0.25 -3.61
C LYS A 9 11.48 0.74 -4.90
N ILE A 10 10.43 0.05 -5.33
CA ILE A 10 9.55 0.49 -6.41
C ILE A 10 8.11 0.46 -5.89
N ASP A 11 7.39 1.56 -6.06
CA ASP A 11 5.98 1.69 -5.71
C ASP A 11 5.15 1.92 -6.97
N VAL A 12 4.16 1.05 -7.20
CA VAL A 12 3.09 1.27 -8.17
C VAL A 12 1.92 1.89 -7.43
N ARG A 13 1.54 3.09 -7.85
CA ARG A 13 0.50 3.90 -7.23
C ARG A 13 -0.66 4.15 -8.18
N ASP A 14 -1.86 4.19 -7.64
CA ASP A 14 -3.03 4.68 -8.36
C ASP A 14 -2.88 6.20 -8.58
N PRO A 15 -3.00 6.68 -9.83
CA PRO A 15 -2.88 8.10 -10.14
C PRO A 15 -3.99 8.99 -9.55
N ARG A 16 -5.11 8.43 -9.08
CA ARG A 16 -6.27 9.20 -8.60
C ARG A 16 -6.19 9.52 -7.11
N ASN A 17 -5.91 8.52 -6.28
CA ASN A 17 -5.85 8.62 -4.82
C ASN A 17 -4.41 8.62 -4.27
N GLY A 18 -3.42 8.15 -5.05
CA GLY A 18 -2.04 8.01 -4.60
C GLY A 18 -1.75 6.76 -3.77
N ASP A 19 -2.73 5.87 -3.65
CA ASP A 19 -2.61 4.61 -2.90
C ASP A 19 -1.63 3.66 -3.58
N VAL A 20 -0.85 2.92 -2.78
CA VAL A 20 0.16 2.00 -3.30
C VAL A 20 -0.48 0.64 -3.53
N TRP A 21 -0.60 0.25 -4.80
CA TRP A 21 -1.15 -1.05 -5.21
C TRP A 21 -0.12 -2.17 -5.18
N PHE A 22 1.12 -1.87 -5.55
CA PHE A 22 2.17 -2.88 -5.61
C PHE A 22 3.50 -2.33 -5.13
N LYS A 23 4.20 -3.13 -4.34
CA LYS A 23 5.50 -2.80 -3.75
C LYS A 23 6.51 -3.84 -4.19
N MET A 24 7.65 -3.38 -4.67
CA MET A 24 8.73 -4.25 -5.16
C MET A 24 10.05 -3.74 -4.62
N LYS A 25 11.06 -4.62 -4.61
CA LYS A 25 12.38 -4.28 -4.11
C LYS A 25 13.46 -4.85 -5.04
N MET A 26 14.39 -4.00 -5.39
CA MET A 26 15.63 -4.31 -6.09
C MET A 26 16.80 -4.31 -5.11
N ASN A 27 17.94 -4.82 -5.57
CA ASN A 27 19.15 -4.89 -4.75
C ASN A 27 19.88 -3.54 -4.64
N ASP A 28 19.65 -2.62 -5.59
CA ASP A 28 20.30 -1.32 -5.64
C ASP A 28 19.39 -0.20 -6.19
N PHE A 29 19.93 1.02 -6.28
CA PHE A 29 19.32 2.24 -6.82
C PHE A 29 18.59 2.02 -8.14
N VAL A 30 17.30 2.37 -8.21
CA VAL A 30 16.54 2.34 -9.46
C VAL A 30 16.92 3.53 -10.34
N CYS A 31 17.65 3.28 -11.43
CA CYS A 31 18.09 4.28 -12.40
C CYS A 31 17.04 4.58 -13.47
N GLY A 32 16.29 3.55 -13.87
CA GLY A 32 15.42 3.64 -15.04
C GLY A 32 14.26 2.67 -14.98
N ILE A 33 13.12 3.12 -15.51
CA ILE A 33 11.90 2.33 -15.63
C ILE A 33 11.33 2.60 -17.03
N ALA A 34 11.06 1.53 -17.78
CA ALA A 34 10.50 1.62 -19.13
C ALA A 34 9.44 0.54 -19.35
N CYS A 35 8.45 0.83 -20.21
CA CYS A 35 7.47 -0.16 -20.65
C CYS A 35 7.77 -0.53 -22.10
N ASN A 36 8.15 -1.78 -22.36
CA ASN A 36 8.43 -2.25 -23.71
C ASN A 36 8.29 -3.76 -23.84
N ASP A 37 8.03 -4.25 -25.05
CA ASP A 37 8.03 -5.69 -25.36
C ASP A 37 9.44 -6.12 -25.79
N TYR A 38 10.27 -6.46 -24.81
CA TYR A 38 11.61 -6.99 -25.09
C TYR A 38 11.61 -8.46 -25.53
N ARG A 39 10.51 -9.18 -25.33
CA ARG A 39 10.41 -10.61 -25.67
C ARG A 39 9.86 -10.84 -27.07
N GLY A 40 9.30 -9.80 -27.70
CA GLY A 40 8.70 -9.87 -29.04
C GLY A 40 7.42 -10.71 -29.09
N ILE A 41 6.71 -10.84 -27.98
CA ILE A 41 5.50 -11.67 -27.87
C ILE A 41 4.20 -10.87 -28.03
N GLY A 42 4.30 -9.58 -28.34
CA GLY A 42 3.18 -8.65 -28.44
C GLY A 42 2.66 -8.17 -27.08
N LEU A 43 3.41 -8.38 -25.99
CA LEU A 43 3.01 -7.98 -24.64
C LEU A 43 4.03 -7.01 -24.05
N LEU A 44 3.56 -5.85 -23.59
CA LEU A 44 4.41 -4.87 -22.92
C LEU A 44 4.80 -5.35 -21.52
N ASP A 45 6.10 -5.32 -21.24
CA ASP A 45 6.65 -5.62 -19.93
C ASP A 45 7.14 -4.33 -19.25
N LEU A 46 7.05 -4.30 -17.92
CA LEU A 46 7.69 -3.28 -17.11
C LEU A 46 9.15 -3.68 -16.89
N VAL A 47 10.08 -2.92 -17.45
CA VAL A 47 11.52 -3.14 -17.29
C VAL A 47 12.08 -2.12 -16.32
N VAL A 48 12.81 -2.63 -15.32
CA VAL A 48 13.51 -1.82 -14.32
C VAL A 48 15.00 -2.07 -14.40
N VAL A 49 15.77 -0.99 -14.36
CA VAL A 49 17.24 -0.99 -14.42
C VAL A 49 17.80 -0.34 -13.17
N THR A 50 18.77 -0.99 -12.53
CA THR A 50 19.47 -0.49 -11.35
C THR A 50 20.89 -0.03 -11.65
N ALA A 51 21.51 0.71 -10.71
CA ALA A 51 22.87 1.25 -10.87
C ALA A 51 23.96 0.18 -10.93
N ASP A 52 23.77 -0.94 -10.24
CA ASP A 52 24.65 -2.12 -10.29
C ASP A 52 24.57 -2.89 -11.63
N GLY A 53 23.65 -2.51 -12.52
CA GLY A 53 23.45 -3.14 -13.83
C GLY A 53 22.46 -4.31 -13.81
N GLU A 54 21.76 -4.57 -12.71
CA GLU A 54 20.65 -5.52 -12.70
C GLU A 54 19.48 -4.99 -13.56
N ILE A 55 18.99 -5.84 -14.46
CA ILE A 55 17.83 -5.56 -15.31
C ILE A 55 16.77 -6.60 -15.02
N ARG A 56 15.56 -6.17 -14.66
CA ARG A 56 14.46 -7.06 -14.32
C ARG A 56 13.18 -6.66 -15.04
N GLY A 57 12.59 -7.63 -15.73
CA GLY A 57 11.31 -7.49 -16.42
C GLY A 57 10.16 -8.06 -15.59
N TYR A 58 9.07 -7.31 -15.52
CA TYR A 58 7.83 -7.70 -14.87
C TYR A 58 6.71 -7.72 -15.89
N THR A 59 6.21 -8.92 -16.14
CA THR A 59 5.05 -9.17 -16.98
C THR A 59 3.79 -9.13 -16.13
N THR A 60 2.70 -8.58 -16.66
CA THR A 60 1.38 -8.78 -16.05
C THR A 60 0.91 -10.21 -16.37
N PRO A 61 0.86 -11.16 -15.41
CA PRO A 61 0.25 -12.44 -15.70
C PRO A 61 -1.24 -12.21 -15.93
N SER A 62 -1.83 -12.96 -16.85
CA SER A 62 -3.25 -12.84 -17.23
C SER A 62 -4.21 -13.00 -16.06
N VAL A 63 -3.80 -13.65 -14.96
CA VAL A 63 -4.51 -13.68 -13.67
C VAL A 63 -3.49 -13.90 -12.55
N ASN A 64 -3.39 -13.00 -11.57
CA ASN A 64 -2.80 -13.33 -10.27
C ASN A 64 -3.80 -13.02 -9.14
N MET A 65 -4.76 -13.94 -8.99
CA MET A 65 -5.84 -13.89 -8.00
C MET A 65 -5.32 -13.89 -6.55
N LEU A 66 -4.09 -14.38 -6.32
CA LEU A 66 -3.43 -14.43 -5.01
C LEU A 66 -3.04 -13.04 -4.47
N THR A 67 -2.71 -12.08 -5.35
CA THR A 67 -2.32 -10.73 -4.91
C THR A 67 -3.54 -9.90 -4.51
N LEU A 68 -4.69 -10.11 -5.16
CA LEU A 68 -5.97 -9.51 -4.78
C LEU A 68 -6.41 -9.94 -3.38
N HIS A 69 -6.19 -11.20 -3.00
CA HIS A 69 -6.58 -11.70 -1.69
C HIS A 69 -5.78 -11.04 -0.55
N ASN A 70 -4.46 -10.92 -0.71
CA ASN A 70 -3.60 -10.30 0.31
C ASN A 70 -3.88 -8.80 0.51
N ILE A 71 -4.23 -8.08 -0.57
CA ILE A 71 -4.59 -6.65 -0.48
C ILE A 71 -5.91 -6.48 0.27
N ALA A 72 -6.90 -7.33 -0.03
CA ALA A 72 -8.18 -7.31 0.67
C ALA A 72 -8.01 -7.59 2.18
N ASP A 73 -7.09 -8.48 2.54
CA ASP A 73 -6.82 -8.81 3.94
C ASP A 73 -6.10 -7.68 4.70
N GLU A 74 -5.14 -6.99 4.08
CA GLU A 74 -4.44 -5.85 4.69
C GLU A 74 -5.41 -4.67 4.91
N GLU A 75 -6.26 -4.38 3.93
CA GLU A 75 -7.28 -3.32 4.03
C GLU A 75 -8.34 -3.67 5.09
N MET A 76 -8.79 -4.92 5.15
CA MET A 76 -9.72 -5.39 6.18
C MET A 76 -9.12 -5.27 7.59
N ASN A 77 -7.85 -5.64 7.77
CA ASN A 77 -7.16 -5.49 9.05
C ASN A 77 -7.02 -4.02 9.49
N ASN A 78 -6.75 -3.12 8.54
CA ASN A 78 -6.70 -1.68 8.83
C ASN A 78 -8.06 -1.13 9.25
N LEU A 79 -9.15 -1.54 8.57
CA LEU A 79 -10.51 -1.14 8.91
C LEU A 79 -10.95 -1.68 10.28
N LEU A 80 -10.61 -2.93 10.60
CA LEU A 80 -10.88 -3.52 11.92
C LEU A 80 -10.13 -2.78 13.04
N THR A 81 -8.88 -2.41 12.78
CA THR A 81 -8.07 -1.61 13.71
C THR A 81 -8.68 -0.23 13.94
N GLN A 82 -9.11 0.45 12.87
CA GLN A 82 -9.81 1.74 12.96
C GLN A 82 -11.12 1.63 13.74
N LYS A 83 -11.92 0.58 13.48
CA LYS A 83 -13.16 0.30 14.22
C LYS A 83 -12.88 0.14 15.72
N GLN A 84 -11.88 -0.65 16.10
CA GLN A 84 -11.52 -0.84 17.50
C GLN A 84 -11.08 0.46 18.17
N LYS A 85 -10.29 1.29 17.46
CA LYS A 85 -9.87 2.61 17.95
C LYS A 85 -11.06 3.54 18.21
N LEU A 86 -11.99 3.63 17.26
CA LEU A 86 -13.18 4.47 17.39
C LEU A 86 -14.11 4.01 18.52
N LEU A 87 -14.29 2.70 18.69
CA LEU A 87 -15.07 2.15 19.81
C LEU A 87 -14.45 2.48 21.17
N LEU A 88 -13.12 2.42 21.25
CA LEU A 88 -12.42 2.81 22.47
C LEU A 88 -12.61 4.31 22.75
N GLU A 89 -12.50 5.15 21.73
CA GLU A 89 -12.71 6.59 21.85
C GLU A 89 -14.13 6.92 22.33
N LEU A 90 -15.16 6.30 21.75
CA LEU A 90 -16.55 6.44 22.21
C LEU A 90 -16.72 6.03 23.66
N LYS A 91 -16.14 4.90 24.08
CA LYS A 91 -16.20 4.45 25.48
C LYS A 91 -15.53 5.45 26.42
N HIS A 92 -14.43 6.07 26.01
CA HIS A 92 -13.79 7.15 26.75
C HIS A 92 -14.70 8.38 26.88
N TYR A 93 -15.34 8.81 25.78
CA TYR A 93 -16.27 9.93 25.82
C TYR A 93 -17.49 9.65 26.71
N GLU A 94 -18.08 8.45 26.63
CA GLU A 94 -19.20 8.06 27.49
C GLU A 94 -18.83 8.08 28.98
N ASN A 95 -17.67 7.54 29.34
CA ASN A 95 -17.19 7.53 30.72
C ASN A 95 -16.92 8.94 31.22
N ASN A 96 -16.30 9.80 30.41
CA ASN A 96 -16.07 11.20 30.77
C ASN A 96 -17.39 11.97 30.96
N ILE A 97 -18.41 11.72 30.13
CA ILE A 97 -19.73 12.34 30.27
C ILE A 97 -20.41 11.88 31.58
N LYS A 98 -20.32 10.59 31.92
CA LYS A 98 -20.87 10.06 33.18
C LYS A 98 -20.19 10.69 34.39
N TYR A 99 -18.85 10.71 34.39
CA TYR A 99 -18.07 11.30 35.47
C TYR A 99 -18.38 12.79 35.67
N ASN A 100 -18.47 13.55 34.59
CA ASN A 100 -18.83 14.97 34.66
C ASN A 100 -20.28 15.19 35.16
N LYS A 101 -21.22 14.32 34.79
CA LYS A 101 -22.60 14.37 35.33
C LYS A 101 -22.65 14.06 36.83
N GLU A 102 -21.86 13.09 37.29
CA GLU A 102 -21.78 12.76 38.72
C GLU A 102 -21.18 13.90 39.55
N ILE A 103 -20.17 14.60 39.03
CA ILE A 103 -19.61 15.81 39.67
C ILE A 103 -20.65 16.93 39.73
N LEU A 104 -21.40 17.16 38.66
CA LEU A 104 -22.45 18.18 38.61
C LEU A 104 -23.65 17.86 39.52
N ALA A 105 -23.94 16.58 39.76
CA ALA A 105 -25.03 16.15 40.66
C ALA A 105 -24.64 16.15 42.15
N SER A 106 -23.34 16.26 42.45
CA SER A 106 -22.80 16.31 43.82
C SER A 106 -22.41 17.73 44.28
N THR A 107 -22.64 18.72 43.43
CA THR A 107 -22.54 20.17 43.74
C THR A 107 -23.92 20.76 43.93
#